data_AF-A0A1F6ZAU4-F1
#
_entry.id   AF-A0A1F6ZAU4-F1
#
_cell.length_a   1.000
_cell.length_b   1.000
_cell.length_c   1.000
_cell.angle_alpha   90.00
_cell.angle_beta   90.00
_cell.angle_gamma   90.00
#
_symmetry.space_group_name_H-M   'P 1'
#
loop_
_entity.id
_entity.type
_entity.pdbx_description
1 polymer ?
#
loop_
_entity_poly.entity_id
_entity_poly.type
_entity_poly.pdbx_seq_one_letter_code
_entity_poly.pdbx_strand_id
1 'polypeptide(L)' 'KKIEKNVFCGYCSGDHITTIVDYRAFILNNFDLFLQGKCKKCGHDVGRVLETGEVEKYKFGIESILVV' A
#
# COMPACT_ATOMS: atom_id res chain seq x y z
N LYS A 1 1.60 -18.70 1.01
CA LYS A 1 0.86 -17.46 0.65
C LYS A 1 1.45 -16.95 -0.66
N LYS A 2 0.65 -16.76 -1.73
CA LYS A 2 1.13 -16.23 -3.01
C LYS A 2 1.09 -14.70 -2.96
N ILE A 3 2.18 -14.04 -3.35
CA ILE A 3 2.23 -12.57 -3.44
C ILE A 3 1.69 -12.19 -4.81
N GLU A 4 0.55 -11.50 -4.83
CA GLU A 4 -0.07 -11.04 -6.09
C GLU A 4 0.59 -9.75 -6.58
N LYS A 5 0.77 -9.64 -7.90
CA LYS A 5 1.21 -8.40 -8.55
C LYS A 5 -0.02 -7.52 -8.71
N ASN A 6 -0.23 -6.59 -7.81
CA ASN A 6 -1.49 -5.86 -7.72
C ASN A 6 -1.30 -4.34 -7.58
N VAL A 7 -0.09 -3.83 -7.78
CA VAL A 7 0.21 -2.40 -7.73
C VAL A 7 0.29 -1.86 -9.15
N PHE A 8 -0.44 -0.80 -9.44
CA PHE A 8 -0.39 -0.11 -10.73
C PHE A 8 0.79 0.86 -10.79
N CYS A 9 1.46 0.93 -11.94
CA CYS A 9 2.58 1.83 -12.23
C CYS A 9 2.31 2.60 -13.53
N GLY A 10 2.04 3.90 -13.40
CA GLY A 10 1.79 4.79 -14.55
C GLY A 10 3.01 5.05 -15.44
N TYR A 11 4.22 4.74 -14.97
CA TYR A 11 5.47 4.99 -15.71
C TYR A 11 5.94 3.81 -16.57
N CYS A 12 5.45 2.60 -16.31
CA CYS A 12 5.85 1.44 -17.12
C CYS A 12 5.13 1.51 -18.47
N SER A 13 5.85 1.32 -19.56
CA SER A 13 5.23 1.13 -20.89
C SER A 13 4.79 -0.33 -21.06
N GLY A 14 3.53 -0.57 -21.40
CA GLY A 14 2.98 -1.90 -21.62
C GLY A 14 2.39 -2.53 -20.34
N ASP A 15 3.19 -3.30 -19.59
CA ASP A 15 2.70 -3.97 -18.38
C ASP A 15 2.80 -3.04 -17.16
N HIS A 16 1.69 -2.34 -16.90
CA HIS A 16 1.50 -1.41 -15.79
C HIS A 16 1.39 -2.09 -14.42
N ILE A 17 1.29 -3.42 -14.33
CA ILE A 17 1.15 -4.11 -13.06
C ILE A 17 2.54 -4.43 -12.50
N THR A 18 2.77 -4.14 -11.22
CA THR A 18 4.07 -4.37 -10.59
C THR A 18 3.93 -4.94 -9.18
N THR A 19 5.07 -5.40 -8.65
CA THR A 19 5.25 -5.63 -7.22
C THR A 19 5.87 -4.37 -6.64
N ILE A 20 5.28 -3.83 -5.58
CA ILE A 20 5.88 -2.76 -4.80
C ILE A 20 7.04 -3.31 -3.97
N VAL A 21 8.17 -2.61 -3.97
CA VAL A 21 9.37 -2.93 -3.17
C VAL A 21 9.78 -1.70 -2.36
N ASP A 22 10.63 -1.90 -1.35
CA ASP A 22 11.17 -0.84 -0.49
C ASP A 22 10.09 0.08 0.09
N TYR A 23 8.95 -0.52 0.49
CA TYR A 23 7.78 0.23 0.89
C TYR A 23 7.80 0.63 2.36
N ARG A 24 7.13 1.73 2.65
CA ARG A 24 6.71 2.16 3.98
C ARG A 24 5.19 2.11 4.06
N ALA A 25 4.68 1.79 5.24
CA ALA A 25 3.25 1.79 5.52
C ALA A 25 2.90 3.04 6.34
N PHE A 26 1.81 3.70 5.95
CA PHE A 26 1.26 4.86 6.62
C PHE A 26 -0.20 4.59 6.96
N ILE A 27 -0.66 5.15 8.06
CA ILE A 27 -2.08 5.16 8.40
C ILE A 27 -2.64 6.51 7.97
N LEU A 28 -3.69 6.49 7.17
CA LEU A 28 -4.41 7.67 6.73
C LEU A 28 -5.44 8.10 7.79
N ASN A 29 -5.95 9.34 7.69
CA ASN A 29 -6.91 9.89 8.66
C ASN A 29 -8.22 9.09 8.78
N ASN A 30 -8.56 8.31 7.76
CA ASN A 30 -9.72 7.43 7.75
C ASN A 30 -9.41 6.01 8.25
N PHE A 31 -8.24 5.76 8.83
CA PHE A 31 -7.74 4.45 9.25
C PHE A 31 -7.48 3.45 8.10
N ASP A 32 -7.30 3.95 6.88
CA ASP A 32 -6.77 3.12 5.80
C ASP A 32 -5.25 3.00 5.87
N LEU A 33 -4.74 1.89 5.35
CA LEU A 33 -3.30 1.70 5.19
C LEU A 33 -2.87 2.16 3.79
N PHE A 34 -1.95 3.10 3.73
CA PHE A 34 -1.26 3.49 2.50
C PHE A 34 0.14 2.88 2.46
N LEU A 35 0.40 2.06 1.45
CA LEU A 35 1.72 1.53 1.15
C LEU A 35 2.36 2.41 0.07
N GLN A 36 3.47 3.08 0.41
CA GLN A 36 4.26 3.87 -0.54
C GLN A 36 5.62 3.23 -0.74
N GLY A 37 6.07 3.06 -1.98
CA GLY A 37 7.34 2.38 -2.28
C GLY A 37 7.71 2.53 -3.74
N LYS A 38 8.54 1.62 -4.23
CA LYS A 38 9.07 1.65 -5.60
C LYS A 38 8.50 0.55 -6.47
N CYS A 39 8.34 0.84 -7.76
CA CYS A 39 8.03 -0.16 -8.78
C CYS A 39 9.24 -1.07 -8.97
N LYS A 40 9.08 -2.39 -8.77
CA LYS A 40 10.17 -3.36 -8.99
C LYS A 40 10.77 -3.32 -10.40
N LYS A 41 10.01 -2.88 -11.40
CA LYS A 41 10.43 -2.87 -12.81
C LYS A 41 11.22 -1.62 -13.19
N CYS A 42 10.73 -0.43 -12.82
CA CYS A 42 11.26 0.84 -13.32
C CYS A 42 11.76 1.79 -12.21
N GLY A 43 11.70 1.39 -10.94
CA GLY A 43 12.20 2.16 -9.81
C GLY A 43 11.43 3.43 -9.47
N HIS A 44 10.39 3.79 -10.22
CA HIS A 44 9.56 4.96 -9.93
C HIS A 44 8.67 4.73 -8.71
N ASP A 45 8.23 5.83 -8.09
CA ASP A 45 7.31 5.79 -6.97
C ASP A 45 5.95 5.21 -7.37
N VAL A 46 5.44 4.30 -6.54
CA VAL A 46 4.10 3.72 -6.65
C VAL A 46 3.47 3.67 -5.27
N GLY A 47 2.15 3.70 -5.24
CA GLY A 47 1.36 3.64 -4.01
C GLY A 47 0.21 2.66 -4.12
N ARG A 48 -0.22 2.12 -2.99
CA ARG A 48 -1.46 1.33 -2.89
C ARG A 48 -2.16 1.66 -1.58
N VAL A 49 -3.43 2.03 -1.68
CA VAL A 49 -4.33 2.15 -0.52
C VAL A 49 -4.98 0.80 -0.27
N LEU A 50 -5.10 0.42 1.00
CA LEU A 50 -5.86 -0.70 1.50
C LEU A 50 -6.97 -0.13 2.38
N GLU A 51 -8.21 -0.31 1.94
CA GLU A 51 -9.43 0.20 2.59
C GLU A 51 -9.74 -0.67 3.82
N THR A 52 -9.11 -0.34 4.95
CA THR A 52 -9.28 -1.04 6.23
C THR A 52 -10.15 -0.27 7.20
N GLY A 53 -10.28 1.04 7.00
CA GLY A 53 -10.99 1.95 7.88
C GLY A 53 -12.52 1.84 7.82
N GLU A 54 -13.06 1.22 6.78
CA GLU A 54 -14.51 1.05 6.62
C GLU A 54 -15.12 0.09 7.66
N VAL A 55 -14.32 -0.81 8.23
CA VAL A 55 -14.78 -1.79 9.21
C VAL A 55 -14.39 -1.35 10.61
N GLU A 56 -15.38 -0.99 11.43
CA GLU A 56 -15.23 -0.47 12.80
C GLU A 56 -14.23 -1.26 13.66
N LYS A 57 -14.28 -2.59 13.58
CA LYS A 57 -13.41 -3.48 14.38
C LYS A 57 -11.92 -3.32 14.08
N TYR A 58 -11.53 -2.84 12.89
CA TYR A 58 -10.14 -2.67 12.50
C TYR A 58 -9.57 -1.31 12.91
N LYS A 59 -10.41 -0.33 13.24
CA LYS A 59 -9.99 0.99 13.73
C LYS A 59 -9.21 0.88 15.05
N PHE A 60 -9.71 0.10 16.01
CA PHE A 60 -9.05 -0.15 17.30
C PHE A 60 -7.67 -0.81 17.19
N GLY A 61 -7.49 -1.71 16.21
CA GLY A 61 -6.20 -2.36 15.95
C GLY A 61 -5.17 -1.44 15.31
N ILE A 62 -5.63 -0.40 14.61
CA ILE A 62 -4.77 0.58 13.94
C ILE A 62 -4.38 1.71 14.91
N GLU A 63 -5.29 2.16 15.77
CA GLU A 63 -4.98 3.09 16.87
C GLU A 63 -3.84 2.55 17.73
N SER A 64 -3.85 1.26 18.06
CA SER A 64 -2.80 0.63 18.86
C SER A 64 -1.42 0.55 18.18
N ILE A 65 -1.34 0.64 16.85
CA ILE A 65 -0.08 0.75 16.08
C ILE A 65 0.46 2.20 16.11
N LEU A 66 -0.39 3.20 16.31
CA LEU A 66 0.00 4.62 16.39
C LEU A 66 0.58 5.02 17.76
N VAL A 67 0.38 4.21 18.81
CA VAL A 67 0.83 4.53 20.18
C VAL A 67 2.13 3.79 20.58
N VAL A 68 2.81 3.13 19.64
CA VAL A 68 4.13 2.49 19.85
C VAL A 68 5.28 3.33 19.30
#